data_AF-A0A225D205-F1
#
_entry.id   AF-A0A225D205-F1
#
_cell.length_a   1.000
_cell.length_b   1.000
_cell.length_c   1.000
_cell.angle_alpha   90.00
_cell.angle_beta   90.00
_cell.angle_gamma   90.00
#
_symmetry.space_group_name_H-M   'P 1'
#
loop_
_entity.id
_entity.type
_entity.pdbx_description
1 polymer ?
#
loop_
_entity_poly.entity_id
_entity_poly.type
_entity_poly.pdbx_seq_one_letter_code
_entity_poly.pdbx_strand_id
1 'polypeptide(L)'
;MLRGSQRRLFMARTVQSLGAGGQRRAETEFGWNRVTIRKGMHELRSGITCCDAPTARGRARAEEKLPRLLADIRDIAKGFSQTDPQFRNRRLYTRLTAEELRRQLIEQKGYQTAELPTPRTLRTKLNDLGFHLTKVAKCKPKKRSSRPTPSSRS
;
A
#
# COMPACT_ATOMS: atom_id res chain seq x y z
N MET A 1 -21.70 1.80 20.11
CA MET A 1 -22.05 1.84 18.66
C MET A 1 -21.72 0.48 18.04
N LEU A 2 -22.70 -0.24 17.47
CA LEU A 2 -22.46 -1.57 16.89
C LEU A 2 -21.68 -1.46 15.55
N ARG A 3 -20.71 -2.36 15.33
CA ARG A 3 -19.87 -2.38 14.10
C ARG A 3 -19.84 -3.78 13.47
N GLY A 4 -19.52 -3.85 12.18
CA GLY A 4 -19.30 -5.10 11.47
C GLY A 4 -20.46 -6.10 11.57
N SER A 5 -20.15 -7.34 11.96
CA SER A 5 -21.12 -8.44 12.11
C SER A 5 -22.16 -8.18 13.19
N GLN A 6 -21.78 -7.55 14.30
CA GLN A 6 -22.72 -7.23 15.39
C GLN A 6 -23.84 -6.31 14.92
N ARG A 7 -23.52 -5.33 14.06
CA ARG A 7 -24.51 -4.44 13.45
C ARG A 7 -25.47 -5.22 12.53
N ARG A 8 -24.94 -6.18 11.75
CA ARG A 8 -25.75 -7.01 10.85
C ARG A 8 -26.69 -7.95 11.60
N LEU A 9 -26.21 -8.58 12.65
CA LEU A 9 -27.02 -9.45 13.51
C LEU A 9 -28.13 -8.68 14.22
N PHE A 10 -27.84 -7.46 14.69
CA PHE A 10 -28.86 -6.58 15.25
C PHE A 10 -29.95 -6.27 14.21
N MET A 11 -29.56 -5.81 13.02
CA MET A 11 -30.51 -5.53 11.93
C MET A 11 -31.36 -6.75 11.57
N ALA A 12 -30.74 -7.93 11.51
CA ALA A 12 -31.42 -9.18 11.20
C ALA A 12 -32.46 -9.56 12.26
N ARG A 13 -32.13 -9.46 13.54
CA ARG A 13 -33.07 -9.72 14.65
C ARG A 13 -34.25 -8.74 14.63
N THR A 14 -33.97 -7.45 14.41
CA THR A 14 -35.02 -6.43 14.27
C THR A 14 -35.94 -6.75 13.08
N VAL A 15 -35.38 -7.10 11.94
CA VAL A 15 -36.17 -7.45 10.75
C VAL A 15 -36.95 -8.75 10.93
N GLN A 16 -36.40 -9.73 11.64
CA GLN A 16 -37.11 -10.96 12.01
C GLN A 16 -38.33 -10.65 12.89
N SER A 17 -38.19 -9.76 13.87
CA SER A 17 -39.32 -9.32 14.70
C SER A 17 -40.38 -8.52 13.92
N LEU A 18 -40.01 -7.85 12.82
CA LEU A 18 -40.94 -7.13 11.96
C LEU A 18 -41.78 -8.03 11.04
N GLY A 19 -41.44 -9.33 10.95
CA GLY A 19 -42.20 -10.31 10.16
C GLY A 19 -42.10 -10.13 8.65
N ALA A 20 -43.12 -10.61 7.93
CA ALA A 20 -43.16 -10.57 6.47
C ALA A 20 -43.06 -9.13 5.95
N GLY A 21 -42.19 -8.89 4.97
CA GLY A 21 -41.93 -7.54 4.45
C GLY A 21 -41.04 -6.66 5.33
N GLY A 22 -40.56 -7.15 6.49
CA GLY A 22 -39.71 -6.39 7.41
C GLY A 22 -38.45 -5.79 6.77
N GLN A 23 -37.89 -6.43 5.74
CA GLN A 23 -36.74 -5.87 5.00
C GLN A 23 -37.09 -4.60 4.22
N ARG A 24 -38.30 -4.53 3.64
CA ARG A 24 -38.76 -3.37 2.87
C ARG A 24 -39.09 -2.23 3.82
N ARG A 25 -39.75 -2.53 4.93
CA ARG A 25 -40.01 -1.56 6.01
C ARG A 25 -38.72 -1.00 6.59
N ALA A 26 -37.72 -1.84 6.88
CA ALA A 26 -36.44 -1.39 7.40
C ALA A 26 -35.63 -0.52 6.41
N GLU A 27 -35.78 -0.76 5.10
CA GLU A 27 -35.20 0.11 4.08
C GLU A 27 -35.89 1.48 4.05
N THR A 28 -37.22 1.52 4.09
CA THR A 28 -38.01 2.76 4.05
C THR A 28 -37.91 3.57 5.34
N GLU A 29 -38.08 2.93 6.51
CA GLU A 29 -38.17 3.59 7.82
C GLU A 29 -36.78 3.87 8.43
N PHE A 30 -35.82 2.95 8.28
CA PHE A 30 -34.49 3.07 8.91
C PHE A 30 -33.35 3.34 7.91
N GLY A 31 -33.63 3.38 6.61
CA GLY A 31 -32.61 3.56 5.57
C GLY A 31 -31.62 2.40 5.49
N TRP A 32 -31.99 1.21 5.97
CA TRP A 32 -31.07 0.07 6.01
C TRP A 32 -30.96 -0.63 4.66
N ASN A 33 -29.72 -0.88 4.22
CA ASN A 33 -29.48 -1.60 2.97
C ASN A 33 -29.91 -3.07 3.07
N ARG A 34 -30.84 -3.49 2.22
CA ARG A 34 -31.37 -4.87 2.17
C ARG A 34 -30.32 -5.95 1.93
N VAL A 35 -29.21 -5.67 1.25
CA VAL A 35 -28.09 -6.62 1.06
C VAL A 35 -27.41 -6.91 2.40
N THR A 36 -27.18 -5.87 3.21
CA THR A 36 -26.62 -5.99 4.55
C THR A 36 -27.54 -6.77 5.49
N ILE A 37 -28.85 -6.50 5.41
CA ILE A 37 -29.88 -7.23 6.18
C ILE A 37 -29.90 -8.70 5.75
N ARG A 38 -29.88 -9.00 4.45
CA ARG A 38 -29.89 -10.38 3.94
C ARG A 38 -28.66 -11.17 4.40
N LYS A 39 -27.48 -10.54 4.41
CA LYS A 39 -26.26 -11.13 4.97
C LYS A 39 -26.43 -11.42 6.46
N GLY A 40 -26.94 -10.46 7.23
CA GLY A 40 -27.23 -10.65 8.65
C GLY A 40 -28.26 -11.75 8.93
N MET A 41 -29.30 -11.87 8.10
CA MET A 41 -30.32 -12.92 8.20
C MET A 41 -29.74 -14.31 7.92
N HIS A 42 -28.81 -14.40 6.96
CA HIS A 42 -28.07 -15.64 6.71
C HIS A 42 -27.18 -15.99 7.90
N GLU A 43 -26.41 -15.03 8.42
CA GLU A 43 -25.56 -15.20 9.62
C GLU A 43 -26.39 -15.63 10.85
N LEU A 44 -27.56 -15.03 11.03
CA LEU A 44 -28.48 -15.37 12.13
C LEU A 44 -29.06 -16.79 11.98
N ARG A 45 -29.38 -17.22 10.76
CA ARG A 45 -29.96 -18.54 10.49
C ARG A 45 -28.93 -19.67 10.57
N SER A 46 -27.70 -19.42 10.08
CA SER A 46 -26.64 -20.42 10.07
C SER A 46 -25.84 -20.47 11.38
N GLY A 47 -25.97 -19.45 12.24
CA GLY A 47 -25.15 -19.32 13.45
C GLY A 47 -23.69 -18.95 13.18
N ILE A 48 -23.32 -18.72 11.91
CA ILE A 48 -21.95 -18.43 11.48
C ILE A 48 -21.82 -16.94 11.19
N THR A 49 -20.74 -16.34 11.68
CA THR A 49 -20.38 -14.97 11.27
C THR A 49 -19.68 -15.01 9.91
N CYS A 50 -20.25 -14.38 8.88
CA CYS A 50 -19.58 -14.28 7.59
C CYS A 50 -18.44 -13.27 7.68
N CYS A 51 -17.22 -13.79 7.76
CA CYS A 51 -16.00 -13.01 7.64
C CYS A 51 -15.76 -12.64 6.17
N ASP A 52 -15.67 -11.36 5.88
CA ASP A 52 -15.14 -10.92 4.60
C ASP A 52 -13.63 -11.15 4.61
N ALA A 53 -13.10 -11.89 3.64
CA ALA A 53 -11.67 -12.13 3.48
C ALA A 53 -11.13 -11.32 2.28
N PRO A 54 -11.09 -9.98 2.34
CA PRO A 54 -10.59 -9.17 1.23
C PRO A 54 -9.12 -9.48 0.92
N THR A 55 -8.34 -9.87 1.93
CA THR A 55 -6.93 -10.28 1.79
C THR A 55 -6.74 -11.60 1.07
N ALA A 56 -7.74 -12.48 1.09
CA ALA A 56 -7.73 -13.74 0.34
C ALA A 56 -8.16 -13.55 -1.12
N ARG A 57 -8.67 -12.37 -1.48
CA ARG A 57 -9.05 -12.03 -2.85
C ARG A 57 -7.91 -11.26 -3.51
N GLY A 58 -7.49 -11.70 -4.69
CA GLY A 58 -6.53 -10.96 -5.52
C GLY A 58 -5.44 -11.84 -6.12
N ARG A 59 -4.49 -11.20 -6.79
CA ARG A 59 -3.33 -11.87 -7.39
C ARG A 59 -2.29 -12.17 -6.31
N ALA A 60 -1.77 -13.40 -6.31
CA ALA A 60 -0.63 -13.82 -5.50
C ALA A 60 0.51 -12.80 -5.54
N ARG A 61 1.15 -12.55 -4.39
CA ARG A 61 2.27 -11.61 -4.31
C ARG A 61 3.44 -12.13 -5.14
N ALA A 62 4.28 -11.21 -5.63
CA ALA A 62 5.50 -11.58 -6.37
C ALA A 62 6.42 -12.48 -5.54
N GLU A 63 6.41 -12.31 -4.22
CA GLU A 63 7.22 -13.06 -3.24
C GLU A 63 6.79 -14.53 -3.13
N GLU A 64 5.50 -14.82 -3.36
CA GLU A 64 5.00 -16.19 -3.37
C GLU A 64 5.52 -16.97 -4.58
N LYS A 65 5.73 -16.28 -5.71
CA LYS A 65 6.31 -16.87 -6.92
C LYS A 65 7.83 -16.90 -6.88
N LEU A 66 8.44 -15.88 -6.27
CA LEU A 66 9.88 -15.67 -6.21
C LEU A 66 10.30 -15.47 -4.75
N PRO A 67 10.51 -16.55 -3.98
CA PRO A 67 10.74 -16.47 -2.53
C PRO A 67 12.03 -15.71 -2.15
N ARG A 68 13.02 -15.70 -3.04
CA ARG A 68 14.30 -14.97 -2.84
C ARG A 68 14.26 -13.50 -3.24
N LEU A 69 13.21 -13.07 -3.94
CA LEU A 69 13.14 -11.72 -4.52
C LEU A 69 13.37 -10.61 -3.49
N LEU A 70 12.80 -10.73 -2.29
CA LEU A 70 13.00 -9.70 -1.24
C LEU A 70 14.43 -9.68 -0.71
N ALA A 71 15.06 -10.85 -0.58
CA ALA A 71 16.45 -10.92 -0.12
C ALA A 71 17.37 -10.29 -1.15
N ASP A 72 17.17 -10.59 -2.43
CA ASP A 72 17.97 -10.04 -3.52
C ASP A 72 17.75 -8.53 -3.70
N ILE A 73 16.51 -8.04 -3.57
CA ILE A 73 16.23 -6.60 -3.55
C ILE A 73 16.95 -5.92 -2.39
N ARG A 74 16.96 -6.52 -1.19
CA ARG A 74 17.68 -5.97 -0.02
C ARG A 74 19.18 -5.92 -0.25
N ASP A 75 19.75 -6.98 -0.79
CA ASP A 75 21.19 -7.11 -1.05
C ASP A 75 21.67 -6.00 -1.99
N ILE A 76 20.96 -5.83 -3.11
CA ILE A 76 21.23 -4.77 -4.08
C ILE A 76 21.00 -3.39 -3.44
N ALA A 77 19.83 -3.17 -2.82
CA ALA A 77 19.46 -1.86 -2.27
C ALA A 77 20.43 -1.40 -1.17
N LYS A 78 21.00 -2.32 -0.38
CA LYS A 78 21.95 -2.01 0.69
C LYS A 78 23.20 -1.31 0.15
N GLY A 79 23.72 -1.74 -1.00
CA GLY A 79 24.88 -1.11 -1.66
C GLY A 79 24.62 0.33 -2.12
N PHE A 80 23.36 0.67 -2.42
CA PHE A 80 22.95 2.02 -2.84
C PHE A 80 22.28 2.85 -1.73
N SER A 81 22.21 2.30 -0.52
CA SER A 81 21.54 2.93 0.62
C SER A 81 22.48 3.84 1.39
N GLN A 82 21.96 5.00 1.79
CA GLN A 82 22.63 5.95 2.66
C GLN A 82 21.68 6.30 3.81
N THR A 83 22.22 6.41 5.02
CA THR A 83 21.47 7.01 6.14
C THR A 83 21.15 8.47 5.84
N ASP A 84 20.04 8.96 6.37
CA ASP A 84 19.67 10.37 6.31
C ASP A 84 20.89 11.27 6.64
N PRO A 85 21.37 12.10 5.67
CA PRO A 85 22.53 12.96 5.89
C PRO A 85 22.36 13.96 7.03
N GLN A 86 21.11 14.31 7.36
CA GLN A 86 20.79 15.20 8.48
C GLN A 86 20.65 14.47 9.82
N PHE A 87 20.73 13.13 9.81
CA PHE A 87 20.54 12.24 10.97
C PHE A 87 19.26 12.53 11.77
N ARG A 88 18.23 13.11 11.14
CA ARG A 88 16.97 13.42 11.81
C ARG A 88 16.11 12.17 11.95
N ASN A 89 16.25 11.24 11.01
CA ASN A 89 15.45 10.02 10.94
C ASN A 89 16.32 8.78 10.71
N ARG A 90 15.87 7.61 11.21
CA ARG A 90 16.46 6.29 10.92
C ARG A 90 16.12 5.75 9.51
N ARG A 91 15.70 6.61 8.59
CA ARG A 91 15.28 6.20 7.24
C ARG A 91 16.51 5.93 6.37
N LEU A 92 16.44 4.84 5.60
CA LEU A 92 17.45 4.51 4.59
C LEU A 92 17.00 5.08 3.25
N TYR A 93 17.79 6.00 2.73
CA TYR A 93 17.55 6.59 1.43
C TYR A 93 18.35 5.87 0.37
N THR A 94 17.68 5.47 -0.71
CA THR A 94 18.33 4.84 -1.86
C THR A 94 18.33 5.79 -3.04
N ARG A 95 19.42 5.72 -3.81
CA ARG A 95 19.55 6.40 -5.11
C ARG A 95 19.07 5.51 -6.27
N LEU A 96 18.72 4.27 -5.94
CA LEU A 96 18.34 3.23 -6.88
C LEU A 96 16.88 3.41 -7.30
N THR A 97 16.64 3.68 -8.57
CA THR A 97 15.29 3.71 -9.13
C THR A 97 14.77 2.28 -9.32
N ALA A 98 13.45 2.12 -9.43
CA ALA A 98 12.87 0.79 -9.62
C ALA A 98 13.21 0.16 -10.99
N GLU A 99 13.43 0.99 -12.02
CA GLU A 99 13.92 0.54 -13.33
C GLU A 99 15.35 0.01 -13.23
N GLU A 100 16.20 0.73 -12.49
CA GLU A 100 17.60 0.33 -12.31
C GLU A 100 17.71 -0.92 -11.43
N LEU A 101 16.89 -1.02 -10.37
CA LEU A 101 16.76 -2.24 -9.59
C LEU A 101 16.37 -3.43 -10.48
N ARG A 102 15.42 -3.25 -11.41
CA ARG A 102 15.00 -4.30 -12.34
C ARG A 102 16.16 -4.76 -13.21
N ARG A 103 16.98 -3.84 -13.72
CA ARG A 103 18.19 -4.16 -14.50
C ARG A 103 19.23 -4.92 -13.66
N GLN A 104 19.50 -4.44 -12.46
CA GLN A 104 20.47 -5.08 -11.56
C GLN A 104 20.03 -6.47 -11.10
N LEU A 105 18.73 -6.71 -10.92
CA LEU A 105 18.20 -8.05 -10.67
C LEU A 105 18.46 -9.00 -11.85
N ILE A 106 18.38 -8.52 -13.08
CA ILE A 106 18.68 -9.34 -14.27
C ILE A 106 20.19 -9.60 -14.35
N GLU A 107 21.00 -8.55 -14.22
CA GLU A 107 22.46 -8.62 -14.44
C GLU A 107 23.20 -9.37 -13.31
N GLN A 108 22.87 -9.11 -12.05
CA GLN A 108 23.59 -9.67 -10.90
C GLN A 108 22.99 -10.99 -10.39
N LYS A 109 21.67 -11.18 -10.56
CA LYS A 109 20.94 -12.32 -10.00
C LYS A 109 20.34 -13.25 -11.06
N GLY A 110 20.46 -12.90 -12.34
CA GLY A 110 20.08 -13.77 -13.46
C GLY A 110 18.56 -13.93 -13.66
N TYR A 111 17.74 -13.02 -13.14
CA TYR A 111 16.29 -13.13 -13.29
C TYR A 111 15.84 -12.92 -14.74
N GLN A 112 14.83 -13.68 -15.16
CA GLN A 112 14.19 -13.50 -16.46
C GLN A 112 13.29 -12.25 -16.47
N THR A 113 13.31 -11.51 -17.58
CA THR A 113 12.52 -10.27 -17.75
C THR A 113 11.01 -10.50 -17.63
N ALA A 114 10.54 -11.67 -18.07
CA ALA A 114 9.12 -12.06 -18.04
C ALA A 114 8.62 -12.43 -16.63
N GLU A 115 9.50 -12.94 -15.77
CA GLU A 115 9.16 -13.35 -14.41
C GLU A 115 9.18 -12.17 -13.43
N LEU A 116 9.99 -11.15 -13.74
CA LEU A 116 10.13 -9.97 -12.90
C LEU A 116 8.86 -9.12 -12.91
N PRO A 117 8.35 -8.73 -11.73
CA PRO A 117 7.19 -7.87 -11.64
C PRO A 117 7.50 -6.48 -12.20
N THR A 118 6.45 -5.71 -12.49
CA THR A 118 6.61 -4.38 -13.08
C THR A 118 7.43 -3.45 -12.18
N PRO A 119 8.12 -2.45 -12.75
CA PRO A 119 8.88 -1.46 -11.98
C PRO A 119 8.06 -0.80 -10.86
N ARG A 120 6.75 -0.59 -11.08
CA ARG A 120 5.85 -0.07 -10.05
C ARG A 120 5.75 -1.01 -8.84
N THR A 121 5.62 -2.31 -9.07
CA THR A 121 5.59 -3.31 -7.99
C THR A 121 6.93 -3.36 -7.26
N LEU A 122 8.06 -3.33 -7.98
CA LEU A 122 9.40 -3.27 -7.37
C LEU A 122 9.59 -2.04 -6.49
N ARG A 123 9.07 -0.87 -6.92
CA ARG A 123 9.06 0.35 -6.11
C ARG A 123 8.27 0.18 -4.81
N THR A 124 7.09 -0.44 -4.86
CA THR A 124 6.32 -0.75 -3.65
C THR A 124 7.12 -1.66 -2.72
N LYS A 125 7.76 -2.70 -3.26
CA LYS A 125 8.61 -3.60 -2.46
C LYS A 125 9.81 -2.91 -1.84
N LEU A 126 10.47 -2.00 -2.54
CA LEU A 126 11.53 -1.16 -1.95
C LEU A 126 11.02 -0.34 -0.77
N ASN A 127 9.87 0.32 -0.93
CA ASN A 127 9.26 1.10 0.16
C ASN A 127 8.83 0.23 1.35
N ASP A 128 8.25 -0.95 1.10
CA ASP A 128 7.86 -1.92 2.13
C ASP A 128 9.08 -2.39 2.94
N LEU A 129 10.24 -2.49 2.28
CA LEU A 129 11.53 -2.81 2.91
C LEU A 129 12.18 -1.62 3.64
N GLY A 130 11.55 -0.44 3.63
CA GLY A 130 12.06 0.77 4.29
C GLY A 130 13.10 1.55 3.49
N PHE A 131 13.29 1.21 2.21
CA PHE A 131 14.16 1.95 1.29
C PHE A 131 13.35 3.02 0.56
N HIS A 132 13.67 4.29 0.81
CA HIS A 132 12.99 5.40 0.18
C HIS A 132 13.85 6.05 -0.90
N LEU A 133 13.29 6.19 -2.10
CA LEU A 133 13.97 6.88 -3.19
C LEU A 133 14.15 8.37 -2.85
N THR A 134 15.39 8.84 -2.85
CA THR A 134 15.70 10.27 -2.69
C THR A 134 16.64 10.74 -3.79
N LYS A 135 16.38 11.95 -4.29
CA LYS A 135 17.30 12.63 -5.20
C LYS A 135 18.52 13.10 -4.41
N VAL A 136 19.71 12.81 -4.94
CA VAL A 136 20.95 13.34 -4.36
C VAL A 136 21.00 14.83 -4.56
N ALA A 137 21.00 15.58 -3.47
CA ALA A 137 21.42 16.97 -3.51
C ALA A 137 22.92 16.99 -3.80
N LYS A 138 23.31 17.47 -4.98
CA LYS A 138 24.71 17.79 -5.26
C LYS A 138 25.13 18.98 -4.40
N CYS A 139 26.43 19.07 -4.07
CA CYS A 139 26.98 20.20 -3.33
C CYS A 139 26.55 21.51 -4.00
N LYS A 140 25.94 22.41 -3.23
CA LYS A 140 25.73 23.79 -3.68
C LYS A 140 27.08 24.50 -3.57
N PRO A 141 27.69 24.96 -4.68
CA PRO A 141 28.95 25.69 -4.59
C PRO A 141 28.76 26.95 -3.75
N LYS A 142 29.65 27.17 -2.76
CA LYS A 142 29.64 28.40 -1.97
C LYS A 142 30.03 29.55 -2.90
N LYS A 143 29.09 30.47 -3.13
CA LYS A 143 29.30 31.66 -3.95
C LYS A 143 30.29 32.60 -3.24
N ARG A 144 31.47 32.82 -3.83
CA ARG A 144 32.54 33.65 -3.24
C ARG A 144 32.46 35.14 -3.58
N SER A 145 31.59 35.56 -4.49
CA SER A 145 31.41 36.96 -4.89
C SER A 145 29.93 37.37 -4.93
N SER A 146 29.65 38.63 -4.58
CA SER A 146 28.35 39.27 -4.76
C SER A 146 28.05 39.48 -6.25
N ARG A 147 26.77 39.65 -6.62
CA ARG A 147 26.44 40.04 -8.02
C ARG A 147 27.00 41.45 -8.27
N PRO A 148 27.63 41.72 -9.44
CA PRO A 148 28.01 43.07 -9.80
C PRO A 148 26.77 43.96 -9.79
N THR A 149 26.82 45.10 -9.10
CA THR A 149 25.78 46.13 -9.18
C THR A 149 25.88 46.82 -10.54
N PRO A 150 24.76 47.03 -11.26
CA PRO A 150 24.78 47.79 -12.49
C PRO A 150 25.20 49.23 -12.20
N SER A 151 26.26 49.69 -12.87
CA SER A 151 26.73 51.07 -12.78
C SER A 151 25.69 52.00 -13.40
N SER A 152 25.24 53.00 -12.66
CA SER A 152 24.45 54.11 -13.16
C SER A 152 25.24 54.84 -14.24
N ARG A 153 24.71 54.87 -15.47
CA ARG A 153 25.21 55.76 -16.54
C ARG A 153 24.80 57.19 -16.19
N SER A 154 25.79 58.06 -15.99
CA SER A 154 25.61 59.52 -15.99
C SER A 154 25.72 60.05 -17.41
#